data_AF-A0A8S2SZS9-F1
#
_entry.id   AF-A0A8S2SZS9-F1
#
_cell.length_a   1.000
_cell.length_b   1.000
_cell.length_c   1.000
_cell.angle_alpha   90.00
_cell.angle_beta   90.00
_cell.angle_gamma   90.00
#
_symmetry.space_group_name_H-M   'P 1'
#
loop_
_entity.id
_entity.type
_entity.pdbx_description
1 polymer ?
#
loop_
_entity_poly.entity_id
_entity_poly.type
_entity_poly.pdbx_seq_one_letter_code
_entity_poly.pdbx_strand_id
1 'polypeptide(L)'
;TFFLTIDYLLKTNQANHLFTLPFIQRLEKWYQWYNRTQVGPTPFTFRWRGRNASSIYELNPKTLTSGLDDYPRASHPTDSERHLDLRCWMTLASGIIGKLYSVLNNEKTNEYL
;
A
#
# COMPACT_ATOMS: atom_id res chain seq x y z
N THR A 1 0.31 6.11 -2.80
CA THR A 1 -0.40 7.37 -3.15
C THR A 1 -1.47 7.19 -4.21
N PHE A 2 -1.25 6.47 -5.33
CA PHE A 2 -2.26 6.27 -6.39
C PHE A 2 -3.64 5.80 -5.88
N PHE A 3 -3.68 4.94 -4.86
CA PHE A 3 -4.92 4.52 -4.19
C PHE A 3 -5.75 5.69 -3.63
N LEU A 4 -5.15 6.81 -3.20
CA LEU A 4 -5.89 7.99 -2.75
C LEU A 4 -6.71 8.62 -3.88
N THR A 5 -6.13 8.70 -5.09
CA THR A 5 -6.84 9.18 -6.28
C THR A 5 -8.03 8.28 -6.59
N ILE A 6 -7.86 6.96 -6.47
CA ILE A 6 -8.94 5.99 -6.67
C ILE A 6 -10.03 6.17 -5.60
N ASP A 7 -9.68 6.32 -4.32
CA ASP A 7 -10.65 6.54 -3.23
C ASP A 7 -11.43 7.84 -3.42
N TYR A 8 -10.78 8.89 -3.92
CA TYR A 8 -11.44 10.14 -4.28
C TYR A 8 -12.45 9.96 -5.42
N LEU A 9 -12.06 9.28 -6.50
CA LEU A 9 -12.93 9.00 -7.65
C LEU A 9 -14.14 8.15 -7.23
N LEU A 10 -13.92 7.11 -6.41
CA LEU A 10 -14.99 6.30 -5.84
C LEU A 10 -15.97 7.13 -5.00
N LYS A 11 -15.47 7.99 -4.11
CA LYS A 11 -16.31 8.83 -3.23
C LYS A 11 -17.14 9.85 -3.98
N THR A 12 -16.59 10.38 -5.06
CA THR A 12 -17.27 11.37 -5.91
C THR A 12 -18.15 10.72 -6.98
N ASN A 13 -18.19 9.38 -7.02
CA ASN A 13 -18.84 8.59 -8.07
C ASN A 13 -18.36 8.98 -9.48
N GLN A 14 -17.15 9.54 -9.56
CA GLN A 14 -16.52 9.93 -10.80
C GLN A 14 -15.81 8.74 -11.40
N ALA A 15 -16.09 8.48 -12.67
CA ALA A 15 -15.38 7.51 -13.47
C ALA A 15 -15.51 6.03 -13.02
N ASN A 16 -16.69 5.64 -12.50
CA ASN A 16 -16.98 4.23 -12.17
C ASN A 16 -16.73 3.27 -13.35
N HIS A 17 -17.02 3.72 -14.57
CA HIS A 17 -16.75 2.97 -15.79
C HIS A 17 -15.26 2.58 -15.97
N LEU A 18 -14.32 3.26 -15.30
CA LEU A 18 -12.90 2.91 -15.31
C LEU A 18 -12.58 1.71 -14.41
N PHE A 19 -13.41 1.40 -13.41
CA PHE A 19 -13.20 0.35 -12.42
C PHE A 19 -13.62 -1.03 -12.92
N THR A 20 -13.18 -1.35 -14.13
CA THR A 20 -13.38 -2.66 -14.76
C THR A 20 -12.65 -3.77 -14.00
N LEU A 21 -13.12 -5.01 -14.13
CA LEU A 21 -12.47 -6.18 -13.52
C LEU A 21 -10.96 -6.28 -13.85
N PRO A 22 -10.51 -6.12 -15.11
CA PRO A 22 -9.07 -6.16 -15.42
C PRO A 22 -8.27 -5.06 -14.73
N PHE A 23 -8.83 -3.86 -14.56
CA PHE A 23 -8.17 -2.77 -13.82
C PHE A 23 -7.99 -3.14 -12.35
N ILE A 24 -9.06 -3.62 -11.70
CA ILE A 24 -9.03 -4.03 -10.29
C ILE A 24 -8.02 -5.18 -10.09
N GLN A 25 -7.97 -6.17 -10.98
CA GLN A 25 -7.01 -7.27 -10.91
C GLN A 25 -5.55 -6.81 -11.05
N ARG A 26 -5.27 -5.74 -11.81
CA ARG A 26 -3.91 -5.16 -11.88
C ARG A 26 -3.53 -4.48 -10.57
N LEU A 27 -4.46 -3.74 -9.96
CA LEU A 27 -4.25 -3.14 -8.63
C LEU A 27 -4.03 -4.21 -7.56
N GLU A 28 -4.79 -5.30 -7.62
CA GLU A 28 -4.61 -6.44 -6.72
C GLU A 28 -3.21 -7.04 -6.87
N LYS A 29 -2.74 -7.31 -8.10
CA LYS A 29 -1.38 -7.80 -8.34
C LYS A 29 -0.31 -6.85 -7.77
N TRP A 30 -0.50 -5.55 -7.93
CA TRP A 30 0.40 -4.54 -7.38
C TRP A 30 0.40 -4.54 -5.85
N TYR A 31 -0.78 -4.59 -5.23
CA TYR A 31 -0.95 -4.72 -3.79
C TYR A 31 -0.29 -6.01 -3.25
N GLN A 32 -0.52 -7.16 -3.91
CA GLN A 32 0.04 -8.44 -3.49
C GLN A 32 1.57 -8.46 -3.61
N TRP A 33 2.13 -7.78 -4.63
CA TRP A 33 3.58 -7.61 -4.72
C TRP A 33 4.13 -6.86 -3.51
N TYR A 34 3.50 -5.77 -3.08
CA TYR A 34 3.89 -5.05 -1.85
C TYR A 34 3.70 -5.91 -0.59
N ASN A 35 2.55 -6.58 -0.48
CA ASN A 35 2.21 -7.43 0.65
C ASN A 35 3.24 -8.56 0.86
N ARG A 36 3.74 -9.13 -0.24
CA ARG A 36 4.77 -10.17 -0.22
C ARG A 36 6.17 -9.61 0.02
N THR A 37 6.57 -8.57 -0.70
CA THR A 37 7.96 -8.12 -0.71
C THR A 37 8.33 -7.29 0.52
N GLN A 38 7.37 -6.59 1.12
CA GLN A 38 7.59 -5.71 2.27
C GLN A 38 7.10 -6.32 3.60
N VAL A 39 6.85 -7.63 3.65
CA VAL A 39 6.39 -8.30 4.88
C VAL A 39 7.37 -8.09 6.05
N GLY A 40 6.81 -7.79 7.23
CA GLY A 40 7.55 -7.65 8.47
C GLY A 40 7.80 -9.00 9.16
N PRO A 41 8.47 -9.00 10.32
CA PRO A 41 8.85 -10.23 11.03
C PRO A 41 7.67 -10.98 11.66
N THR A 42 6.50 -10.33 11.78
CA THR A 42 5.30 -10.91 12.42
C THR A 42 4.06 -10.67 11.55
N PRO A 43 2.98 -11.47 11.71
CA PRO A 43 1.76 -11.29 10.94
C PRO A 43 1.23 -9.84 10.98
N PHE A 44 0.74 -9.36 9.84
CA PHE A 44 0.17 -8.00 9.67
C PHE A 44 1.13 -6.83 9.96
N THR A 45 2.44 -7.11 9.97
CA THR A 45 3.48 -6.09 10.05
C THR A 45 4.23 -5.96 8.74
N PHE A 46 4.82 -4.79 8.51
CA PHE A 46 5.53 -4.48 7.27
C PHE A 46 6.83 -3.74 7.57
N ARG A 47 7.81 -3.89 6.67
CA ARG A 47 9.12 -3.27 6.77
C ARG A 47 9.61 -2.84 5.38
N TRP A 48 9.95 -1.56 5.28
CA TRP A 48 10.67 -0.99 4.15
C TRP A 48 12.02 -1.67 3.97
N ARG A 49 12.34 -2.04 2.73
CA ARG A 49 13.67 -2.56 2.36
C ARG A 49 14.63 -1.43 1.97
N GLY A 50 15.93 -1.72 2.04
CA GLY A 50 16.99 -0.83 1.53
C GLY A 50 17.62 0.12 2.55
N ARG A 51 17.32 -0.02 3.86
CA ARG A 51 18.05 0.73 4.90
C ARG A 51 19.48 0.20 5.02
N ASN A 52 20.46 1.10 5.14
CA ASN A 52 21.87 0.74 5.30
C ASN A 52 22.30 0.79 6.78
N ALA A 53 22.39 -0.36 7.44
CA ALA A 53 22.79 -0.45 8.84
C ALA A 53 24.25 -0.06 9.11
N SER A 54 25.11 -0.12 8.10
CA SER A 54 26.55 0.15 8.22
C SER A 54 26.93 1.59 7.83
N SER A 55 25.94 2.48 7.67
CA SER A 55 26.18 3.88 7.34
C SER A 55 26.92 4.56 8.50
N ILE A 56 28.12 5.09 8.23
CA ILE A 56 28.92 5.86 9.20
C ILE A 56 28.83 7.38 9.00
N TYR A 57 28.21 7.81 7.89
CA TYR A 57 28.08 9.22 7.51
C TYR A 57 26.77 9.83 7.97
N GLU A 58 25.83 9.01 8.46
CA GLU A 58 24.48 9.40 8.80
C GLU A 58 24.22 9.09 10.28
N LEU A 59 23.67 10.06 11.02
CA LEU A 59 23.28 9.86 12.42
C LEU A 59 22.18 8.80 12.56
N ASN A 60 21.27 8.73 11.59
CA ASN A 60 20.23 7.71 11.49
C ASN A 60 20.17 7.21 10.04
N PRO A 61 20.22 5.89 9.80
CA PRO A 61 20.18 5.37 8.44
C PRO A 61 18.90 5.76 7.69
N LYS A 62 19.04 6.28 6.47
CA LYS A 62 17.92 6.75 5.67
C LYS A 62 16.96 5.63 5.25
N THR A 63 15.72 6.01 4.93
CA THR A 63 14.69 5.11 4.41
C THR A 63 14.08 5.67 3.12
N LEU A 64 14.90 5.76 2.07
CA LEU A 64 14.52 6.36 0.77
C LEU A 64 13.25 5.76 0.17
N THR A 65 13.05 4.45 0.33
CA THR A 65 11.88 3.72 -0.20
C THR A 65 10.56 4.16 0.43
N SER A 66 10.59 4.83 1.58
CA SER A 66 9.39 5.38 2.21
C SER A 66 8.92 6.70 1.61
N GLY A 67 9.78 7.41 0.86
CA GLY A 67 9.56 8.78 0.42
C GLY A 67 9.77 9.84 1.53
N LEU A 68 10.15 9.42 2.74
CA LEU A 68 10.56 10.27 3.86
C LEU A 68 12.02 9.97 4.19
N ASP A 69 12.94 10.54 3.41
CA ASP A 69 14.33 10.11 3.33
C ASP A 69 15.07 10.07 4.67
N ASP A 70 14.98 11.16 5.43
CA ASP A 70 15.71 11.41 6.69
C ASP A 70 14.81 11.39 7.93
N TYR A 71 13.54 10.98 7.79
CA TYR A 71 12.65 10.83 8.93
C TYR A 71 13.23 9.82 9.94
N PRO A 72 13.38 10.17 11.22
CA PRO A 72 14.10 9.34 12.18
C PRO A 72 13.37 8.01 12.42
N ARG A 73 14.12 6.90 12.32
CA ARG A 73 13.66 5.54 12.65
C ARG A 73 14.62 4.88 13.63
N ALA A 74 14.57 3.55 13.77
CA ALA A 74 15.53 2.82 14.60
C ALA A 74 16.97 3.17 14.18
N SER A 75 17.82 3.50 15.15
CA SER A 75 19.22 3.89 14.93
C SER A 75 20.09 2.76 14.41
N HIS A 76 19.76 1.52 14.78
CA HIS A 76 20.41 0.31 14.32
C HIS A 76 19.37 -0.51 13.53
N PRO A 77 19.32 -0.36 12.19
CA PRO A 77 18.39 -1.09 11.35
C PRO A 77 18.58 -2.60 11.51
N THR A 78 17.48 -3.33 11.60
CA THR A 78 17.49 -4.80 11.70
C THR A 78 16.28 -5.38 10.97
N ASP A 79 16.29 -6.69 10.75
CA ASP A 79 15.15 -7.36 10.14
C ASP A 79 13.91 -7.41 11.05
N SER A 80 14.06 -7.06 12.33
CA SER A 80 12.99 -7.02 13.33
C SER A 80 12.13 -5.75 13.31
N GLU A 81 12.51 -4.75 12.50
CA GLU A 81 11.79 -3.47 12.44
C GLU A 81 10.36 -3.61 11.90
N ARG A 82 9.51 -2.67 12.31
CA ARG A 82 8.11 -2.56 11.90
C ARG A 82 7.82 -1.10 11.56
N HIS A 83 7.39 -0.82 10.34
CA HIS A 83 7.19 0.54 9.85
C HIS A 83 5.70 0.88 9.79
N LEU A 84 5.30 1.84 10.64
CA LEU A 84 3.90 2.22 10.83
C LEU A 84 3.27 2.82 9.57
N ASP A 85 3.99 3.73 8.92
CA ASP A 85 3.60 4.37 7.68
C ASP A 85 3.26 3.35 6.59
N LEU A 86 4.12 2.34 6.41
CA LEU A 86 3.87 1.28 5.45
C LEU A 86 2.65 0.42 5.81
N ARG A 87 2.45 0.09 7.08
CA ARG A 87 1.24 -0.63 7.53
C ARG A 87 -0.03 0.17 7.25
N CYS A 88 0.00 1.48 7.46
CA CYS A 88 -1.13 2.36 7.14
C CYS A 88 -1.41 2.39 5.64
N TRP A 89 -0.37 2.47 4.80
CA TRP A 89 -0.52 2.40 3.35
C TRP A 89 -1.13 1.08 2.87
N MET A 90 -0.69 -0.05 3.41
CA MET A 90 -1.23 -1.37 3.09
C MET A 90 -2.70 -1.49 3.52
N THR A 91 -3.04 -0.98 4.69
CA THR A 91 -4.42 -0.98 5.22
C THR A 91 -5.36 -0.13 4.35
N LEU A 92 -4.90 1.06 3.94
CA LEU A 92 -5.66 1.93 3.04
C LEU A 92 -5.91 1.24 1.69
N ALA A 93 -4.86 0.68 1.09
CA ALA A 93 -4.95 0.04 -0.22
C ALA A 93 -5.90 -1.16 -0.22
N SER A 94 -5.82 -2.04 0.80
CA SER A 94 -6.72 -3.21 0.90
C SER A 94 -8.18 -2.79 1.05
N GLY A 95 -8.46 -1.76 1.87
CA GLY A 95 -9.80 -1.22 2.02
C GLY A 95 -10.38 -0.68 0.70
N ILE A 96 -9.56 0.01 -0.09
CA ILE A 96 -9.99 0.56 -1.40
C ILE A 96 -10.23 -0.55 -2.42
N ILE A 97 -9.37 -1.57 -2.47
CA ILE A 97 -9.58 -2.75 -3.33
C ILE A 97 -10.89 -3.45 -2.97
N GLY A 98 -11.19 -3.62 -1.67
CA GLY A 98 -12.45 -4.18 -1.21
C GLY A 98 -13.67 -3.37 -1.69
N LYS A 99 -13.61 -2.04 -1.59
CA LYS A 99 -14.66 -1.15 -2.11
C LYS A 99 -14.82 -1.29 -3.63
N LEU A 100 -13.74 -1.37 -4.39
CA LEU A 100 -13.79 -1.54 -5.85
C LEU A 100 -14.54 -2.82 -6.25
N TYR A 101 -14.24 -3.94 -5.61
CA TYR A 101 -14.96 -5.19 -5.85
C TYR A 101 -16.44 -5.10 -5.47
N SER A 102 -16.77 -4.40 -4.38
CA SER A 102 -18.17 -4.19 -3.98
C SER A 102 -18.96 -3.40 -5.02
N VAL A 103 -18.36 -2.34 -5.59
CA VAL A 103 -18.99 -1.53 -6.64
C VAL A 103 -19.20 -2.36 -7.91
N LEU A 104 -18.16 -3.08 -8.35
CA LEU A 104 -18.23 -3.95 -9.54
C LEU A 104 -19.34 -5.01 -9.42
N ASN A 105 -19.51 -5.60 -8.23
CA ASN A 105 -20.55 -6.60 -8.00
C ASN A 105 -21.95 -5.99 -8.00
N ASN A 106 -22.13 -4.80 -7.43
CA ASN A 106 -23.41 -4.10 -7.43
C ASN A 106 -23.84 -3.69 -8.86
N GLU A 107 -22.92 -3.23 -9.70
CA GLU A 107 -23.21 -2.92 -11.11
C GLU A 107 -23.69 -4.16 -11.87
N LYS A 108 -23.02 -5.30 -11.70
CA LYS A 108 -23.46 -6.57 -12.30
C LYS A 108 -24.85 -6.99 -11.83
N THR A 109 -25.15 -6.89 -10.54
CA THR A 109 -26.48 -7.24 -10.01
C THR A 109 -27.58 -6.38 -10.64
N ASN A 110 -27.33 -5.09 -10.86
CA ASN A 110 -28.28 -4.19 -11.49
C ASN A 110 -28.47 -4.47 -12.99
N GLU A 111 -27.50 -5.06 -13.70
CA GLU A 111 -27.68 -5.48 -15.10
C GLU A 111 -28.60 -6.70 -15.25
N TYR A 112 -28.80 -7.50 -14.19
CA TYR A 112 -29.65 -8.70 -14.20
C TYR A 112 -31.07 -8.47 -13.64
N LEU A 113 -31.40 -7.23 -13.27
CA LEU A 113 -32.74 -6.80 -12.81
C LEU A 113 -33.42 -5.96 -13.89
#